data_AF-A0A1C6EJ29-F1
#
_entry.id   AF-A0A1C6EJ29-F1
#
_cell.length_a   1.000
_cell.length_b   1.000
_cell.length_c   1.000
_cell.angle_alpha   90.00
_cell.angle_beta   90.00
_cell.angle_gamma   90.00
#
_symmetry.space_group_name_H-M   'P 1'
#
loop_
_entity.id
_entity.type
_entity.pdbx_description
1 polymer ?
#
loop_
_entity_poly.entity_id
_entity_poly.type
_entity_poly.pdbx_seq_one_letter_code
_entity_poly.pdbx_strand_id
1 'polypeptide(L)' 'MTDEDVQGFLYAFFPFMFGIYPYTAVTEQQRTAMELAGVGYVRISVRELTRSFTAKLLQGFQM' A
#
# COMPACT_ATOMS: atom_id res chain seq x y z
N MET A 1 13.20 7.11 -19.17
CA MET A 1 12.99 7.68 -17.83
C MET A 1 13.84 8.92 -17.72
N THR A 2 13.21 10.07 -17.60
CA THR A 2 13.81 11.35 -17.28
C THR A 2 13.99 11.48 -15.77
N ASP A 3 14.73 12.50 -15.32
CA ASP A 3 14.81 12.82 -13.88
C ASP A 3 13.43 13.18 -13.31
N GLU A 4 12.55 13.77 -14.13
CA GLU A 4 11.16 14.07 -13.77
C GLU A 4 10.34 12.78 -13.56
N ASP A 5 10.52 11.77 -14.41
CA ASP A 5 9.87 10.45 -14.24
C ASP A 5 10.29 9.79 -12.93
N VAL A 6 11.59 9.89 -12.59
CA VAL A 6 12.13 9.34 -11.35
C VAL A 6 11.56 10.09 -10.14
N GLN A 7 11.53 11.42 -10.16
CA GLN A 7 10.94 12.22 -9.08
C GLN A 7 9.44 11.94 -8.93
N GLY A 8 8.70 11.82 -10.04
CA GLY A 8 7.29 11.45 -10.05
C GLY A 8 7.06 10.09 -9.39
N PHE A 9 7.90 9.09 -9.69
CA PHE A 9 7.83 7.79 -9.02
C PHE A 9 8.08 7.92 -7.52
N LEU A 10 9.13 8.62 -7.10
CA LEU A 10 9.48 8.77 -5.67
C LEU A 10 8.38 9.49 -4.88
N TYR A 11 7.79 10.53 -5.45
CA TYR A 11 6.69 11.28 -4.81
C TYR A 11 5.37 10.52 -4.76
N ALA A 12 5.15 9.52 -5.61
CA ALA A 12 4.03 8.59 -5.45
C ALA A 12 4.36 7.44 -4.48
N PHE A 13 5.58 6.90 -4.57
CA PHE A 13 6.00 5.69 -3.86
C PHE A 13 6.28 5.92 -2.38
N PHE A 14 6.96 7.01 -2.00
CA PHE A 14 7.31 7.25 -0.60
C PHE A 14 6.10 7.54 0.29
N PRO A 15 5.15 8.42 -0.08
CA PRO A 15 3.94 8.60 0.71
C PRO A 15 3.15 7.31 0.87
N PHE A 16 3.08 6.48 -0.19
CA PHE A 16 2.47 5.16 -0.11
C PHE A 16 3.19 4.30 0.94
N MET A 17 4.51 4.16 0.89
CA MET A 17 5.29 3.34 1.83
C MET A 17 5.11 3.77 3.29
N PHE A 18 4.96 5.06 3.58
CA PHE A 18 4.66 5.53 4.94
C PHE A 18 3.20 5.26 5.35
N GLY A 19 2.28 5.23 4.39
CA GLY A 19 0.85 5.02 4.61
C GLY A 19 0.38 3.55 4.65
N ILE A 20 1.22 2.56 4.33
CA ILE A 20 0.77 1.16 4.22
C ILE A 20 0.50 0.45 5.55
N TYR A 21 1.15 0.88 6.64
CA TYR A 21 1.17 0.12 7.89
C TYR A 21 -0.22 -0.15 8.52
N PRO A 22 -1.19 0.79 8.50
CA PRO A 22 -2.54 0.51 8.99
C PRO A 22 -3.24 -0.66 8.29
N TYR A 23 -2.83 -1.00 7.06
CA TYR A 23 -3.42 -2.09 6.28
C TYR A 23 -2.72 -3.44 6.51
N THR A 24 -1.52 -3.44 7.08
CA THR A 24 -0.70 -4.64 7.25
C THR A 24 -0.47 -5.01 8.71
N ALA A 25 -0.54 -4.02 9.61
CA ALA A 25 -0.27 -4.14 11.03
C ALA A 25 -1.54 -3.88 11.84
N VAL A 26 -2.47 -4.83 11.79
CA VAL A 26 -3.71 -4.78 12.58
C VAL A 26 -3.44 -5.35 13.97
N THR A 27 -3.88 -4.66 15.01
CA THR A 27 -3.80 -5.15 16.41
C THR A 27 -4.93 -6.14 16.71
N GLU A 28 -4.84 -6.90 17.80
CA GLU A 28 -5.96 -7.75 18.23
C GLU A 28 -7.22 -6.93 18.54
N GLN A 29 -7.07 -5.78 19.20
CA GLN A 29 -8.19 -4.89 19.51
C GLN A 29 -8.91 -4.40 18.25
N GLN A 30 -8.14 -4.07 17.20
CA GLN A 30 -8.71 -3.69 15.91
C GLN A 30 -9.38 -4.88 15.22
N ARG A 31 -8.81 -6.09 15.28
CA ARG A 31 -9.46 -7.30 14.77
C ARG A 31 -10.79 -7.57 15.46
N THR A 32 -10.84 -7.50 16.78
CA THR A 32 -12.09 -7.66 17.54
C THR A 32 -13.11 -6.60 17.16
N ALA A 33 -12.70 -5.34 17.01
CA ALA A 33 -13.60 -4.27 16.57
C ALA A 33 -14.16 -4.51 15.15
N MET A 34 -13.34 -5.03 14.23
CA MET A 34 -13.79 -5.42 12.89
C MET A 34 -14.81 -6.55 12.93
N GLU A 35 -14.56 -7.60 13.73
CA GLU A 35 -15.48 -8.72 13.91
C GLU A 35 -16.83 -8.27 14.49
N LEU A 36 -16.81 -7.43 15.53
CA LEU A 36 -18.01 -6.85 16.13
C LEU A 36 -18.80 -5.97 15.13
N ALA A 37 -18.10 -5.31 14.21
CA ALA A 37 -18.71 -4.51 13.16
C ALA A 37 -19.17 -5.35 11.94
N GLY A 38 -18.98 -6.67 11.95
CA GLY A 38 -19.30 -7.54 10.81
C GLY A 38 -18.39 -7.33 9.60
N VAL A 39 -17.20 -6.75 9.80
CA VAL A 39 -16.21 -6.47 8.76
C VAL A 39 -15.15 -7.56 8.75
N GLY A 40 -14.92 -8.16 7.58
CA GLY A 40 -13.92 -9.22 7.42
C GLY A 40 -12.48 -8.71 7.59
N TYR A 41 -11.65 -9.50 8.26
CA TYR A 41 -10.21 -9.24 8.34
C TYR A 41 -9.48 -9.80 7.11
N VAL A 42 -8.80 -8.94 6.35
CA VAL A 42 -7.93 -9.33 5.25
C VAL A 42 -6.48 -9.20 5.70
N ARG A 43 -5.76 -10.33 5.73
CA ARG A 43 -4.32 -10.32 5.99
C ARG A 43 -3.58 -10.11 4.70
N ILE A 44 -2.98 -8.93 4.55
CA ILE A 44 -2.07 -8.62 3.45
C ILE A 44 -0.72 -8.19 4.01
N SER A 45 0.37 -8.66 3.41
CA SER A 45 1.72 -8.30 3.81
C SER A 45 2.17 -6.99 3.16
N VAL A 46 3.12 -6.30 3.81
CA VAL A 46 3.83 -5.15 3.23
C VAL A 46 4.37 -5.50 1.84
N ARG A 47 4.99 -6.67 1.69
CA ARG A 47 5.53 -7.14 0.40
C ARG A 47 4.46 -7.20 -0.68
N GLU A 48 3.29 -7.75 -0.39
CA GLU A 48 2.21 -7.92 -1.38
C GLU A 48 1.64 -6.57 -1.82
N LEU A 49 1.39 -5.67 -0.86
CA LEU A 49 0.91 -4.32 -1.15
C LEU A 49 1.94 -3.53 -1.97
N THR A 50 3.21 -3.51 -1.52
CA THR A 50 4.29 -2.82 -2.24
C THR A 50 4.46 -3.36 -3.65
N ARG A 51 4.52 -4.69 -3.83
CA ARG A 51 4.66 -5.27 -5.18
C ARG A 51 3.50 -4.89 -6.09
N SER A 52 2.26 -4.98 -5.60
CA SER A 52 1.06 -4.65 -6.38
C SER A 52 1.03 -3.18 -6.78
N PHE A 53 1.33 -2.29 -5.83
CA PHE A 53 1.38 -0.85 -6.08
C PHE A 53 2.50 -0.47 -7.06
N THR A 54 3.73 -0.95 -6.84
CA THR A 54 4.86 -0.68 -7.73
C THR A 54 4.58 -1.16 -9.15
N ALA A 55 3.98 -2.35 -9.33
CA ALA A 55 3.65 -2.86 -10.65
C ALA A 55 2.64 -1.95 -11.39
N LYS A 56 1.58 -1.49 -10.70
CA LYS A 56 0.60 -0.56 -11.29
C LYS A 56 1.20 0.80 -11.61
N LEU A 57 2.04 1.30 -10.70
CA LEU A 57 2.68 2.59 -10.86
C LEU A 57 3.63 2.58 -12.07
N LEU A 58 4.42 1.53 -12.24
CA LEU A 58 5.31 1.35 -13.41
C LEU A 58 4.54 1.13 -14.72
N GLN A 59 3.33 0.56 -14.69
CA GLN A 59 2.47 0.47 -15.88
C GLN A 59 1.96 1.85 -16.33
N GLY A 60 1.67 2.76 -15.39
CA GLY A 60 1.20 4.12 -15.69
C GLY A 60 2.29 5.08 -16.18
N PHE A 61 3.57 4.78 -15.93
CA PHE A 61 4.73 5.55 -16.40
C PHE A 61 5.19 5.20 -17.83
N GLN A 62 4.48 4.31 -18.54
CA GLN A 62 4.79 3.94 -19.92
C GLN A 62 4.06 4.80 -20.98
N MET A 63 3.58 6.00 -20.64
CA MET A 63 2.98 6.93 -21.61
C MET A 63 4.02 7.73 -22.38
#